data_AF-A0A368KRE8-F1
#
_entry.id   AF-A0A368KRE8-F1
#
_cell.length_a   1.000
_cell.length_b   1.000
_cell.length_c   1.000
_cell.angle_alpha   90.00
_cell.angle_beta   90.00
_cell.angle_gamma   90.00
#
_symmetry.space_group_name_H-M   'P 1'
#
loop_
_entity.id
_entity.type
_entity.pdbx_description
1 polymer ?
#
loop_
_entity_poly.entity_id
_entity_poly.type
_entity_poly.pdbx_seq_one_letter_code
_entity_poly.pdbx_strand_id
1 'polypeptide(L)'
;MQPQRSAILLTCEHAGNQVPQQYATLFAGHEALLDSHRGWDPGTLRMGNHFASKLHATLVFREVTRLLVDLNRSESNRVIFSSIVRELPLEQREEILQLHYRPFRREVLQWINDKVAKGTFVRHLSLHSFTPQLGNQVRQAEIGLLYDPARKHEQEICQRWGSELRKEFPGFRVRMNYPYRGISDGHTSAMRKVFSAEQYAGIELEVNQQLFAKPSEEVGQMIAGLCRSYQKTLENDHAGN
;
A
#
# COMPACT_ATOMS: atom_id res chain seq x y z
N MET A 1 -24.98 21.06 -4.81
CA MET A 1 -23.59 20.98 -5.30
C MET A 1 -23.51 19.84 -6.28
N GLN A 2 -22.82 19.98 -7.43
CA GLN A 2 -22.60 18.83 -8.32
C GLN A 2 -21.76 17.77 -7.59
N PRO A 3 -21.99 16.47 -7.80
CA PRO A 3 -21.18 15.43 -7.18
C PRO A 3 -19.71 15.62 -7.59
N GLN A 4 -18.83 15.71 -6.60
CA GLN A 4 -17.39 15.82 -6.85
C GLN A 4 -16.93 14.58 -7.61
N ARG A 5 -16.38 14.77 -8.82
CA ARG A 5 -15.77 13.69 -9.58
C ARG A 5 -14.65 13.08 -8.75
N SER A 6 -14.54 11.76 -8.75
CA SER A 6 -13.50 11.07 -7.99
C SER A 6 -12.83 9.95 -8.80
N ALA A 7 -11.58 9.67 -8.51
CA ALA A 7 -10.78 8.62 -9.13
C ALA A 7 -10.02 7.81 -8.08
N ILE A 8 -9.78 6.54 -8.37
CA ILE A 8 -9.06 5.61 -7.50
C ILE A 8 -7.68 5.35 -8.09
N LEU A 9 -6.65 5.50 -7.25
CA LEU A 9 -5.30 5.03 -7.52
C LEU A 9 -4.97 3.89 -6.56
N LEU A 10 -4.41 2.81 -7.09
CA LEU A 10 -3.88 1.69 -6.32
C LEU A 10 -2.36 1.70 -6.41
N THR A 11 -1.68 1.50 -5.28
CA THR A 11 -0.24 1.22 -5.29
C THR A 11 0.10 -0.09 -4.60
N CYS A 12 1.15 -0.75 -5.08
CA CYS A 12 1.84 -1.82 -4.36
C CYS A 12 3.34 -1.52 -4.36
N GLU A 13 3.81 -0.85 -3.30
CA GLU A 13 5.21 -0.47 -3.11
C GLU A 13 6.13 -1.68 -2.92
N HIS A 14 5.61 -2.77 -2.36
CA HIS A 14 6.36 -3.97 -1.97
C HIS A 14 5.84 -5.23 -2.69
N ALA A 15 5.50 -5.09 -3.98
CA ALA A 15 4.73 -6.10 -4.72
C ALA A 15 5.49 -7.40 -5.02
N GLY A 16 6.82 -7.38 -4.90
CA GLY A 16 7.69 -8.53 -5.18
C GLY A 16 9.06 -8.39 -4.51
N ASN A 17 9.84 -9.46 -4.59
CA ASN A 17 11.18 -9.58 -4.01
C ASN A 17 12.28 -9.73 -5.07
N GLN A 18 12.05 -9.28 -6.30
CA GLN A 18 13.01 -9.42 -7.38
C GLN A 18 14.25 -8.55 -7.13
N VAL A 19 15.43 -9.13 -7.35
CA VAL A 19 16.69 -8.39 -7.35
C VAL A 19 17.07 -8.13 -8.81
N PRO A 20 17.21 -6.86 -9.24
CA PRO A 20 17.72 -6.55 -10.57
C PRO A 20 19.09 -7.20 -10.80
N GLN A 21 19.33 -7.72 -12.01
CA GLN A 21 20.51 -8.54 -12.32
C GLN A 21 21.84 -7.86 -11.93
N GLN A 22 21.94 -6.54 -12.14
CA GLN A 22 23.13 -5.75 -11.78
C GLN A 22 23.46 -5.73 -10.27
N TYR A 23 22.48 -6.05 -9.42
CA TYR A 23 22.64 -6.12 -7.96
C TYR A 23 22.63 -7.56 -7.44
N ALA A 24 22.54 -8.58 -8.31
CA ALA A 24 22.38 -9.98 -7.89
C ALA A 24 23.50 -10.44 -6.93
N THR A 25 24.75 -10.04 -7.19
CA THR A 25 25.90 -10.38 -6.33
C THR A 25 25.78 -9.81 -4.92
N LEU A 26 25.14 -8.64 -4.74
CA LEU A 26 24.93 -8.05 -3.41
C LEU A 26 24.00 -8.90 -2.52
N PHE A 27 23.14 -9.69 -3.15
CA PHE A 27 22.12 -10.49 -2.47
C PHE A 27 22.45 -11.99 -2.41
N ALA A 28 23.63 -12.40 -2.89
CA ALA A 28 24.09 -13.78 -2.75
C ALA A 28 24.20 -14.15 -1.25
N GLY A 29 23.52 -15.22 -0.83
CA GLY A 29 23.44 -15.62 0.58
C GLY A 29 22.35 -14.93 1.40
N HIS A 30 21.51 -14.10 0.76
CA HIS A 30 20.37 -13.42 1.39
C HIS A 30 19.01 -13.93 0.89
N GLU A 31 18.94 -15.12 0.30
CA GLU A 31 17.74 -15.71 -0.31
C GLU A 31 16.61 -15.84 0.71
N ALA A 32 16.89 -16.39 1.89
CA ALA A 32 15.91 -16.50 2.97
C ALA A 32 15.34 -15.14 3.42
N LEU A 33 16.13 -14.07 3.29
CA LEU A 33 15.69 -12.73 3.63
C LEU A 33 14.77 -12.15 2.54
N LEU A 34 15.14 -12.35 1.27
CA LEU A 34 14.34 -11.98 0.10
C LEU A 34 12.97 -12.68 0.11
N ASP A 35 12.92 -13.95 0.50
CA ASP A 35 11.69 -14.74 0.55
C ASP A 35 10.82 -14.45 1.79
N SER A 36 11.31 -13.63 2.71
CA SER A 36 10.58 -13.24 3.93
C SER A 36 9.80 -11.94 3.78
N HIS A 37 8.98 -11.61 4.79
CA HIS A 37 8.30 -10.31 4.93
C HIS A 37 9.24 -9.09 4.93
N ARG A 38 10.56 -9.30 5.06
CA ARG A 38 11.54 -8.22 4.94
C ARG A 38 11.86 -7.89 3.48
N GLY A 39 11.69 -8.85 2.57
CA GLY A 39 11.95 -8.70 1.14
C GLY A 39 10.81 -8.07 0.37
N TRP A 40 9.57 -8.33 0.78
CA TRP A 40 8.35 -7.93 0.08
C TRP A 40 7.09 -8.18 0.92
N ASP A 41 5.93 -7.84 0.36
CA ASP A 41 4.61 -8.07 0.93
C ASP A 41 3.84 -9.14 0.12
N PRO A 42 3.86 -10.42 0.54
CA PRO A 42 3.19 -11.51 -0.16
C PRO A 42 1.72 -11.25 -0.44
N GLY A 43 1.27 -11.59 -1.66
CA GLY A 43 -0.14 -11.53 -2.07
C GLY A 43 -0.65 -10.14 -2.47
N THR A 44 0.09 -9.06 -2.19
CA THR A 44 -0.33 -7.68 -2.50
C THR A 44 -0.51 -7.44 -4.00
N LEU A 45 0.37 -7.94 -4.87
CA LEU A 45 0.21 -7.78 -6.32
C LEU A 45 -1.04 -8.49 -6.86
N ARG A 46 -1.34 -9.70 -6.35
CA ARG A 46 -2.56 -10.43 -6.71
C ARG A 46 -3.81 -9.65 -6.28
N MET A 47 -3.78 -9.07 -5.08
CA MET A 47 -4.84 -8.21 -4.57
C MET A 47 -4.99 -6.93 -5.41
N GLY A 48 -3.88 -6.26 -5.72
CA GLY A 48 -3.85 -5.05 -6.55
C GLY A 48 -4.42 -5.27 -7.94
N ASN A 49 -4.01 -6.34 -8.63
CA ASN A 49 -4.55 -6.69 -9.94
C ASN A 49 -6.06 -6.95 -9.91
N HIS A 50 -6.56 -7.63 -8.86
CA HIS A 50 -7.99 -7.86 -8.70
C HIS A 50 -8.75 -6.55 -8.47
N PHE A 51 -8.27 -5.70 -7.56
CA PHE A 51 -8.86 -4.39 -7.28
C PHE A 51 -8.87 -3.51 -8.52
N ALA A 52 -7.75 -3.45 -9.26
CA ALA A 52 -7.64 -2.66 -10.48
C ALA A 52 -8.68 -3.07 -11.52
N SER A 53 -8.84 -4.38 -11.74
CA SER A 53 -9.83 -4.94 -12.67
C SER A 53 -11.26 -4.62 -12.25
N LYS A 54 -11.62 -4.80 -10.97
CA LYS A 54 -13.00 -4.63 -10.48
C LYS A 54 -13.41 -3.17 -10.27
N LEU A 55 -12.46 -2.31 -9.93
CA LEU A 55 -12.71 -0.89 -9.69
C LEU A 55 -12.46 -0.02 -10.92
N HIS A 56 -11.97 -0.62 -12.03
CA HIS A 56 -11.46 0.11 -13.19
C HIS A 56 -10.42 1.19 -12.80
N ALA A 57 -9.58 0.86 -11.83
CA ALA A 57 -8.61 1.76 -11.22
C ALA A 57 -7.22 1.58 -11.83
N THR A 58 -6.41 2.64 -11.81
CA THR A 58 -4.99 2.54 -12.15
C THR A 58 -4.25 1.84 -11.02
N LEU A 59 -3.38 0.88 -11.37
CA LEU A 59 -2.47 0.22 -10.44
C LEU A 59 -1.01 0.56 -10.81
N VAL A 60 -0.27 1.10 -9.85
CA VAL A 60 1.17 1.32 -9.98
C VAL A 60 1.91 0.44 -8.98
N PHE A 61 2.80 -0.42 -9.44
CA PHE A 61 3.52 -1.36 -8.58
C PHE A 61 4.97 -1.53 -9.01
N ARG A 62 5.80 -2.06 -8.11
CA ARG A 62 7.14 -2.54 -8.43
C ARG A 62 7.39 -3.88 -7.74
N GLU A 63 7.97 -4.81 -8.50
CA GLU A 63 8.34 -6.13 -7.99
C GLU A 63 9.78 -6.20 -7.46
N VAL A 64 10.52 -5.08 -7.54
CA VAL A 64 11.85 -4.97 -6.95
C VAL A 64 11.76 -5.08 -5.43
N THR A 65 12.64 -5.89 -4.84
CA THR A 65 12.68 -6.08 -3.38
C THR A 65 12.84 -4.76 -2.64
N ARG A 66 12.08 -4.57 -1.57
CA ARG A 66 12.22 -3.40 -0.67
C ARG A 66 13.58 -3.36 0.04
N LEU A 67 14.32 -4.47 0.02
CA LEU A 67 15.67 -4.54 0.57
C LEU A 67 16.68 -3.79 -0.31
N LEU A 68 16.40 -3.66 -1.61
CA LEU A 68 17.21 -2.83 -2.49
C LEU A 68 16.93 -1.35 -2.18
N VAL A 69 15.65 -0.98 -2.22
CA VAL A 69 15.19 0.37 -1.86
C VAL A 69 13.70 0.32 -1.47
N ASP A 70 13.35 0.91 -0.33
CA ASP A 70 11.97 0.94 0.16
C ASP A 70 11.17 2.10 -0.47
N LEU A 71 10.28 1.78 -1.41
CA LEU A 71 9.43 2.74 -2.12
C LEU A 71 8.40 3.44 -1.23
N ASN A 72 8.13 2.88 -0.05
CA ASN A 72 7.20 3.40 0.96
C ASN A 72 7.92 4.26 2.02
N ARG A 73 9.17 4.70 1.80
CA ARG A 73 9.91 5.57 2.71
C ARG A 73 10.39 6.82 2.00
N SER A 74 10.57 7.93 2.72
CA SER A 74 11.21 9.12 2.16
C SER A 74 12.71 8.91 1.92
N GLU A 75 13.32 9.68 1.02
CA GLU A 75 14.75 9.57 0.69
C GLU A 75 15.68 9.80 1.90
N SER A 76 15.25 10.64 2.85
CA SER A 76 16.00 10.91 4.08
C SER A 76 15.76 9.87 5.18
N ASN A 77 14.89 8.89 4.95
CA ASN A 77 14.59 7.86 5.94
C ASN A 77 15.77 6.91 6.11
N ARG A 78 16.19 6.67 7.35
CA ARG A 78 17.33 5.78 7.68
C ARG A 78 17.14 4.34 7.22
N VAL A 79 15.90 3.90 7.00
CA VAL A 79 15.58 2.54 6.55
C VAL A 79 15.20 2.45 5.08
N ILE A 80 15.37 3.52 4.28
CA ILE A 80 15.14 3.46 2.83
C ILE A 80 16.03 2.39 2.17
N PHE A 81 17.26 2.24 2.67
CA PHE A 81 18.17 1.18 2.30
C PHE A 81 18.29 0.14 3.41
N SER A 82 18.25 -1.14 3.03
CA SER A 82 18.59 -2.24 3.94
C SER A 82 20.06 -2.20 4.33
N SER A 83 20.46 -3.02 5.31
CA SER A 83 21.87 -3.18 5.69
C SER A 83 22.75 -3.70 4.56
N ILE A 84 22.17 -4.38 3.55
CA ILE A 84 22.90 -4.90 2.38
C ILE A 84 23.36 -3.73 1.49
N VAL A 85 22.49 -2.73 1.32
CA VAL A 85 22.72 -1.61 0.39
C VAL A 85 23.32 -0.39 1.09
N ARG A 86 23.09 -0.23 2.40
CA ARG A 86 23.50 0.98 3.15
C ARG A 86 25.01 1.23 3.12
N GLU A 87 25.81 0.17 3.07
CA GLU A 87 27.27 0.23 3.06
C GLU A 87 27.86 0.54 1.67
N LEU A 88 27.03 0.59 0.62
CA LEU A 88 27.50 0.96 -0.71
C LEU A 88 27.95 2.44 -0.77
N PRO A 89 28.90 2.77 -1.65
CA PRO A 89 29.25 4.14 -1.96
C PRO A 89 28.02 4.99 -2.29
N LEU A 90 28.08 6.29 -1.96
CA LEU A 90 26.97 7.21 -2.16
C LEU A 90 26.48 7.24 -3.62
N GLU A 91 27.41 7.14 -4.57
CA GLU A 91 27.11 7.13 -6.01
C GLU A 91 26.23 5.92 -6.41
N GLN A 92 26.54 4.73 -5.91
CA GLN A 92 25.74 3.52 -6.20
C GLN A 92 24.35 3.58 -5.54
N ARG A 93 24.27 4.14 -4.33
CA ARG A 93 22.96 4.37 -3.68
C ARG A 93 22.12 5.40 -4.44
N GLU A 94 22.75 6.45 -4.95
CA GLU A 94 22.08 7.45 -5.78
C GLU A 94 21.60 6.85 -7.11
N GLU A 95 22.37 5.98 -7.75
CA GLU A 95 21.94 5.22 -8.92
C GLU A 95 20.70 4.37 -8.64
N ILE A 96 20.68 3.63 -7.52
CA ILE A 96 19.50 2.85 -7.09
C ILE A 96 18.27 3.76 -6.94
N LEU A 97 18.42 4.95 -6.36
CA LEU A 97 17.32 5.91 -6.22
C LEU A 97 16.82 6.39 -7.59
N GLN A 98 17.73 6.72 -8.51
CA GLN A 98 17.38 7.19 -9.85
C GLN A 98 16.68 6.13 -10.68
N LEU A 99 17.09 4.86 -10.58
CA LEU A 99 16.54 3.78 -11.39
C LEU A 99 15.24 3.19 -10.84
N HIS A 100 15.11 3.07 -9.52
CA HIS A 100 14.02 2.31 -8.91
C HIS A 100 13.06 3.15 -8.07
N TYR A 101 13.57 4.12 -7.30
CA TYR A 101 12.75 4.89 -6.36
C TYR A 101 12.05 6.08 -7.02
N ARG A 102 12.83 7.04 -7.54
CA ARG A 102 12.30 8.30 -8.07
C ARG A 102 11.33 8.11 -9.24
N PRO A 103 11.52 7.15 -10.16
CA PRO A 103 10.56 6.90 -11.22
C PRO A 103 9.19 6.48 -10.69
N PHE A 104 9.13 5.54 -9.74
CA PHE A 104 7.88 5.11 -9.11
C PHE A 104 7.17 6.26 -8.40
N ARG A 105 7.93 7.04 -7.60
CA ARG A 105 7.39 8.19 -6.87
C ARG A 105 6.86 9.29 -7.79
N ARG A 106 7.56 9.54 -8.89
CA ARG A 106 7.17 10.54 -9.91
C ARG A 106 5.93 10.11 -10.66
N GLU A 107 5.82 8.83 -11.03
CA GLU A 107 4.66 8.27 -11.71
C GLU A 107 3.38 8.47 -10.88
N VAL A 108 3.42 8.11 -9.59
CA VAL A 108 2.29 8.30 -8.66
C VAL A 108 1.96 9.78 -8.47
N LEU A 109 2.98 10.62 -8.22
CA LEU A 109 2.79 12.06 -8.06
C LEU A 109 2.13 12.70 -9.30
N GLN A 110 2.63 12.38 -10.49
CA GLN A 110 2.12 12.92 -11.74
C GLN A 110 0.67 12.49 -11.99
N TRP A 111 0.36 11.21 -11.77
CA TRP A 111 -0.99 10.70 -11.94
C TRP A 111 -1.98 11.44 -11.04
N ILE A 112 -1.64 11.63 -9.75
CA ILE A 112 -2.50 12.33 -8.79
C ILE A 112 -2.66 13.79 -9.22
N ASN A 113 -1.56 14.46 -9.57
CA ASN A 113 -1.56 15.85 -10.03
C ASN A 113 -2.47 16.05 -11.25
N ASP A 114 -2.44 15.14 -12.23
CA ASP A 114 -3.26 15.21 -13.43
C ASP A 114 -4.77 15.09 -13.14
N LYS A 115 -5.16 14.31 -12.12
CA LYS A 115 -6.56 14.20 -11.67
C LYS A 115 -6.98 15.44 -10.90
N VAL A 116 -6.15 15.89 -9.96
CA VAL A 116 -6.43 17.06 -9.12
C VAL A 116 -6.54 18.33 -9.98
N ALA A 117 -5.67 18.51 -10.97
CA ALA A 117 -5.73 19.63 -11.92
C ALA A 117 -7.04 19.68 -12.73
N LYS A 118 -7.74 18.54 -12.86
CA LYS A 118 -9.07 18.42 -13.51
C LYS A 118 -10.23 18.49 -12.51
N GLY A 119 -9.97 18.93 -11.28
CA GLY A 119 -10.97 19.03 -10.20
C GLY A 119 -11.48 17.66 -9.73
N THR A 120 -10.72 16.58 -9.94
CA THR A 120 -11.11 15.22 -9.53
C THR A 120 -10.48 14.90 -8.17
N PHE A 121 -11.30 14.50 -7.21
CA PHE A 121 -10.85 13.99 -5.91
C PHE A 121 -10.13 12.64 -6.08
N VAL A 122 -8.98 12.47 -5.47
CA VAL A 122 -8.21 11.23 -5.55
C VAL A 122 -8.33 10.42 -4.27
N ARG A 123 -8.81 9.18 -4.40
CA ARG A 123 -8.71 8.14 -3.37
C ARG A 123 -7.51 7.25 -3.72
N HIS A 124 -6.44 7.35 -2.94
CA HIS A 124 -5.25 6.54 -3.11
C HIS A 124 -5.23 5.43 -2.07
N LEU A 125 -5.29 4.19 -2.55
CA LEU A 125 -5.20 3.00 -1.73
C LEU A 125 -3.84 2.31 -1.95
N SER A 126 -2.98 2.38 -0.95
CA SER A 126 -1.72 1.65 -0.91
C SER A 126 -1.96 0.28 -0.27
N LEU A 127 -1.57 -0.77 -0.99
CA LEU A 127 -1.91 -2.16 -0.69
C LEU A 127 -0.70 -2.88 -0.11
N HIS A 128 -0.83 -3.26 1.15
CA HIS A 128 0.24 -3.86 1.95
C HIS A 128 -0.19 -5.17 2.60
N SER A 129 0.81 -5.93 3.06
CA SER A 129 0.58 -7.07 3.94
C SER A 129 1.60 -7.08 5.06
N PHE A 130 1.20 -7.58 6.22
CA PHE A 130 2.04 -7.59 7.39
C PHE A 130 2.25 -9.00 7.94
N THR A 131 3.47 -9.30 8.38
CA THR A 131 3.79 -10.57 9.05
C THR A 131 2.92 -10.76 10.29
N PRO A 132 2.34 -11.96 10.54
CA PRO A 132 1.51 -12.24 11.71
C PRO A 132 2.28 -12.10 13.04
N GLN A 133 3.60 -12.27 13.01
CA GLN A 133 4.46 -12.13 14.17
C GLN A 133 5.68 -11.28 13.83
N LEU A 134 5.96 -10.28 14.65
CA LEU A 134 7.15 -9.45 14.55
C LEU A 134 7.99 -9.62 15.82
N GLY A 135 9.13 -10.29 15.70
CA GLY A 135 9.92 -10.72 16.87
C GLY A 135 9.08 -11.60 17.79
N ASN A 136 8.88 -11.19 19.04
CA ASN A 136 8.05 -11.92 20.01
C ASN A 136 6.59 -11.43 20.07
N GLN A 137 6.22 -10.45 19.24
CA GLN A 137 4.88 -9.86 19.26
C GLN A 137 3.98 -10.49 18.20
N VAL A 138 2.95 -11.20 18.64
CA VAL A 138 1.86 -11.68 17.77
C VAL A 138 0.91 -10.52 17.45
N ARG A 139 0.63 -10.31 16.17
CA ARG A 139 -0.27 -9.26 15.70
C ARG A 139 -1.70 -9.76 15.62
N GLN A 140 -2.54 -9.21 16.50
CA GLN A 140 -3.92 -9.63 16.70
C GLN A 140 -4.88 -8.85 15.80
N ALA A 141 -4.71 -9.01 14.48
CA ALA A 141 -5.63 -8.52 13.47
C ALA A 141 -5.52 -9.34 12.18
N GLU A 142 -6.62 -9.42 11.46
CA GLU A 142 -6.64 -9.96 10.10
C GLU A 142 -6.49 -8.83 9.09
N ILE A 143 -7.12 -7.68 9.35
CA ILE A 143 -7.12 -6.49 8.48
C ILE A 143 -6.84 -5.22 9.29
N GLY A 144 -5.95 -4.39 8.75
CA GLY A 144 -5.64 -3.04 9.19
C GLY A 144 -6.07 -2.01 8.15
N LEU A 145 -6.73 -0.95 8.57
CA LEU A 145 -6.99 0.23 7.74
C LEU A 145 -6.24 1.41 8.33
N LEU A 146 -5.25 1.92 7.61
CA LEU A 146 -4.38 2.99 8.09
C LEU A 146 -4.63 4.28 7.33
N TYR A 147 -4.75 5.35 8.08
CA TYR A 147 -5.09 6.68 7.58
C TYR A 147 -4.64 7.76 8.56
N ASP A 148 -4.66 9.01 8.13
CA ASP A 148 -4.46 10.16 9.01
C ASP A 148 -5.77 10.54 9.70
N PRO A 149 -5.91 10.39 11.04
CA PRO A 149 -7.13 10.78 11.75
C PRO A 149 -7.45 12.27 11.68
N ALA A 150 -6.48 13.13 11.33
CA ALA A 150 -6.73 14.55 11.11
C ALA A 150 -7.42 14.84 9.77
N ARG A 151 -7.53 13.85 8.87
CA ARG A 151 -8.18 13.99 7.56
C ARG A 151 -9.56 13.36 7.57
N LYS A 152 -10.58 14.23 7.63
CA LYS A 152 -12.00 13.83 7.73
C LYS A 152 -12.43 12.81 6.65
N HIS A 153 -12.09 13.04 5.38
CA HIS A 153 -12.44 12.09 4.31
C HIS A 153 -11.78 10.72 4.48
N GLU A 154 -10.52 10.65 4.92
CA GLU A 154 -9.86 9.36 5.16
C GLU A 154 -10.52 8.63 6.34
N GLN A 155 -10.86 9.36 7.41
CA GLN A 155 -11.58 8.81 8.56
C GLN A 155 -12.95 8.24 8.16
N GLU A 156 -13.75 8.99 7.39
CA GLU A 156 -15.09 8.58 6.96
C GLU A 156 -15.04 7.36 6.03
N ILE A 157 -14.11 7.33 5.08
CA ILE A 157 -13.90 6.17 4.21
C ILE A 157 -13.50 4.94 5.05
N CYS A 158 -12.51 5.08 5.94
CA CYS A 158 -12.05 3.96 6.77
C CYS A 158 -13.14 3.46 7.72
N GLN A 159 -13.93 4.33 8.35
CA GLN A 159 -15.03 3.93 9.22
C GLN A 159 -16.10 3.11 8.47
N ARG A 160 -16.52 3.60 7.30
CA ARG A 160 -17.49 2.88 6.46
C ARG A 160 -16.91 1.56 5.95
N TRP A 161 -15.67 1.57 5.46
CA TRP A 161 -15.03 0.36 4.97
C TRP A 161 -14.81 -0.66 6.08
N GLY A 162 -14.43 -0.23 7.28
CA GLY A 162 -14.35 -1.11 8.44
C GLY A 162 -15.70 -1.74 8.81
N SER A 163 -16.81 -1.02 8.62
CA SER A 163 -18.16 -1.58 8.80
C SER A 163 -18.46 -2.65 7.74
N GLU A 164 -18.22 -2.35 6.46
CA GLU A 164 -18.44 -3.28 5.36
C GLU A 164 -17.54 -4.53 5.45
N LEU A 165 -16.29 -4.37 5.88
CA LEU A 165 -15.37 -5.48 6.12
C LEU A 165 -15.86 -6.40 7.23
N ARG A 166 -16.42 -5.87 8.32
CA ARG A 166 -16.97 -6.70 9.41
C ARG A 166 -18.23 -7.46 8.98
N LYS A 167 -19.02 -6.90 8.06
CA LYS A 167 -20.16 -7.59 7.46
C LYS A 167 -19.70 -8.70 6.50
N GLU A 168 -18.71 -8.40 5.66
CA GLU A 168 -18.16 -9.34 4.68
C GLU A 168 -17.38 -10.47 5.35
N PHE A 169 -16.69 -10.18 6.46
CA PHE A 169 -15.87 -11.12 7.22
C PHE A 169 -16.20 -11.07 8.72
N PRO A 170 -17.31 -11.69 9.18
CA PRO A 170 -17.72 -11.66 10.59
C PRO A 170 -16.68 -12.22 11.56
N GLY A 171 -15.79 -13.11 11.08
CA GLY A 171 -14.70 -13.69 11.87
C GLY A 171 -13.40 -12.89 11.89
N PHE A 172 -13.28 -11.81 11.12
CA PHE A 172 -12.04 -11.03 11.02
C PHE A 172 -12.01 -9.89 12.03
N ARG A 173 -10.87 -9.74 12.71
CA ARG A 173 -10.56 -8.56 13.52
C ARG A 173 -10.04 -7.46 12.61
N VAL A 174 -10.93 -6.54 12.29
CA VAL A 174 -10.66 -5.32 11.51
C VAL A 174 -10.31 -4.17 12.45
N ARG A 175 -9.11 -3.61 12.31
CA ARG A 175 -8.59 -2.56 13.18
C ARG A 175 -8.20 -1.30 12.39
N MET A 176 -8.49 -0.14 12.98
CA MET A 176 -8.03 1.15 12.47
C MET A 176 -6.63 1.44 12.98
N ASN A 177 -5.75 1.94 12.13
CA ASN A 177 -4.37 2.33 12.49
C ASN A 177 -3.66 1.24 13.30
N TYR A 178 -3.68 0.04 12.74
CA TYR A 178 -2.99 -1.14 13.23
C TYR A 178 -2.48 -1.96 12.04
N PRO A 179 -1.27 -2.56 12.10
CA PRO A 179 -0.31 -2.52 13.20
C PRO A 179 0.50 -1.21 13.27
N TYR A 180 0.34 -0.30 12.31
CA TYR A 180 1.01 1.00 12.26
C TYR A 180 0.01 2.16 12.37
N ARG A 181 0.50 3.39 12.55
CA ARG A 181 -0.34 4.56 12.89
C ARG A 181 -1.04 5.23 11.70
N GLY A 182 -0.71 4.86 10.45
CA GLY A 182 -1.22 5.51 9.22
C GLY A 182 -0.65 6.89 8.91
N ILE A 183 0.08 7.48 9.85
CA ILE A 183 0.79 8.77 9.73
C ILE A 183 2.32 8.62 9.72
N SER A 184 2.81 7.38 9.70
CA SER A 184 4.24 7.10 9.60
C SER A 184 4.81 7.63 8.28
N ASP A 185 6.14 7.71 8.18
CA ASP A 185 6.81 8.10 6.93
C ASP A 185 6.55 7.03 5.84
N GLY A 186 5.50 7.29 5.06
CA GLY A 186 4.88 6.41 4.08
C GLY A 186 4.57 7.18 2.80
N HIS A 187 4.25 6.47 1.73
CA HIS A 187 3.88 7.06 0.45
C HIS A 187 2.60 7.89 0.56
N THR A 188 1.60 7.36 1.25
CA THR A 188 0.35 8.08 1.51
C THR A 188 0.63 9.39 2.27
N SER A 189 1.40 9.33 3.35
CA SER A 189 1.84 10.50 4.13
C SER A 189 2.62 11.52 3.30
N ALA A 190 3.46 11.09 2.37
CA ALA A 190 4.18 12.00 1.49
C ALA A 190 3.24 12.71 0.51
N MET A 191 2.22 12.03 -0.03
CA MET A 191 1.22 12.68 -0.90
C MET A 191 0.33 13.65 -0.12
N ARG A 192 0.03 13.38 1.17
CA ARG A 192 -0.69 14.31 2.06
C ARG A 192 0.04 15.64 2.26
N LYS A 193 1.37 15.68 2.10
CA LYS A 193 2.17 16.93 2.15
C LYS A 193 2.06 17.76 0.88
N VAL A 194 1.63 17.16 -0.23
CA VAL A 194 1.52 17.82 -1.54
C VAL A 194 0.10 18.26 -1.83
N PHE A 195 -0.89 17.42 -1.52
CA PHE A 195 -2.30 17.64 -1.87
C PHE A 195 -3.14 17.93 -0.63
N SER A 196 -4.09 18.85 -0.73
CA SER A 196 -4.97 19.21 0.39
C SER A 196 -5.94 18.07 0.77
N ALA A 197 -6.64 18.22 1.89
CA ALA A 197 -7.62 17.22 2.34
C ALA A 197 -8.82 17.15 1.38
N GLU A 198 -9.15 18.23 0.69
CA GLU A 198 -10.24 18.37 -0.28
C GLU A 198 -9.89 17.81 -1.66
N GLN A 199 -8.62 17.49 -1.90
CA GLN A 199 -8.10 16.98 -3.16
C GLN A 199 -7.76 15.49 -3.11
N TYR A 200 -7.32 15.00 -1.95
CA TYR A 200 -6.68 13.70 -1.81
C TYR A 200 -6.98 13.03 -0.47
N ALA A 201 -7.31 11.73 -0.52
CA ALA A 201 -7.36 10.82 0.60
C ALA A 201 -6.41 9.65 0.37
N GLY A 202 -5.44 9.46 1.27
CA GLY A 202 -4.53 8.32 1.26
C GLY A 202 -4.92 7.30 2.32
N ILE A 203 -5.06 6.03 1.96
CA ILE A 203 -5.37 4.94 2.89
C ILE A 203 -4.42 3.79 2.59
N GLU A 204 -3.92 3.12 3.62
CA GLU A 204 -3.18 1.87 3.49
C GLU A 204 -4.08 0.72 3.94
N LEU A 205 -4.25 -0.29 3.09
CA LEU A 205 -4.86 -1.56 3.47
C LEU A 205 -3.74 -2.53 3.85
N GLU A 206 -3.76 -2.99 5.09
CA GLU A 206 -2.80 -3.95 5.63
C GLU A 206 -3.51 -5.29 5.85
N VAL A 207 -3.08 -6.33 5.14
CA VAL A 207 -3.65 -7.68 5.25
C VAL A 207 -2.67 -8.61 5.94
N ASN A 208 -3.12 -9.37 6.93
CA ASN A 208 -2.25 -10.32 7.62
C ASN A 208 -1.78 -11.43 6.67
N GLN A 209 -0.47 -11.62 6.55
CA GLN A 209 0.14 -12.57 5.62
C GLN A 209 -0.31 -14.02 5.82
N GLN A 210 -0.78 -14.39 7.01
CA GLN A 210 -1.36 -15.72 7.25
C GLN A 210 -2.56 -16.02 6.35
N LEU A 211 -3.28 -14.99 5.88
CA LEU A 211 -4.43 -15.13 4.99
C LEU A 211 -3.99 -15.47 3.56
N PHE A 212 -2.78 -15.07 3.15
CA PHE A 212 -2.20 -15.41 1.85
C PHE A 212 -1.54 -16.79 1.82
N ALA A 213 -1.28 -17.40 2.98
CA ALA A 213 -0.76 -18.76 3.10
C ALA A 213 -1.85 -19.85 2.95
N LYS A 214 -3.10 -19.46 2.70
CA LYS A 214 -4.25 -20.37 2.49
C LYS A 214 -4.28 -20.91 1.06
N PRO A 215 -5.09 -21.96 0.78
CA PRO A 215 -5.32 -22.43 -0.58
C PRO A 215 -5.71 -21.31 -1.53
N SER A 216 -5.24 -21.39 -2.78
CA SER A 216 -5.37 -20.29 -3.76
C SER A 216 -6.83 -19.85 -4.00
N GLU A 217 -7.78 -20.78 -3.91
CA GLU A 217 -9.21 -20.48 -4.02
C GLU A 217 -9.70 -19.61 -2.86
N GLU A 218 -9.40 -19.98 -1.62
CA GLU A 218 -9.73 -19.20 -0.42
C GLU A 218 -9.10 -17.81 -0.47
N VAL A 219 -7.84 -17.71 -0.89
CA VAL A 219 -7.17 -16.42 -1.10
C VAL A 219 -7.91 -15.57 -2.14
N GLY A 220 -8.36 -16.19 -3.23
CA GLY A 220 -9.14 -15.52 -4.27
C GLY A 220 -10.48 -14.98 -3.75
N GLN A 221 -11.19 -15.79 -2.95
CA GLN A 221 -12.46 -15.39 -2.33
C GLN A 221 -12.26 -14.26 -1.32
N MET A 222 -11.19 -14.32 -0.51
CA MET A 222 -10.82 -13.28 0.44
C MET A 222 -10.50 -11.96 -0.27
N ILE A 223 -9.66 -11.97 -1.30
CA ILE A 223 -9.35 -10.77 -2.10
C ILE A 223 -10.64 -10.19 -2.73
N ALA A 224 -11.51 -11.05 -3.27
CA ALA A 224 -12.77 -10.61 -3.85
C ALA A 224 -13.70 -9.97 -2.80
N GLY A 225 -13.76 -10.51 -1.59
CA GLY A 225 -14.52 -9.92 -0.48
C GLY A 225 -13.94 -8.58 -0.02
N LEU A 226 -12.61 -8.45 0.08
CA LEU A 226 -11.96 -7.16 0.36
C LEU A 226 -12.36 -6.11 -0.69
N CYS A 227 -12.32 -6.47 -1.98
CA CYS A 227 -12.72 -5.57 -3.06
C CYS A 227 -14.21 -5.22 -2.99
N ARG A 228 -15.10 -6.20 -2.79
CA ARG A 228 -16.54 -5.99 -2.66
C ARG A 228 -16.89 -5.06 -1.50
N SER A 229 -16.26 -5.25 -0.33
CA SER A 229 -16.49 -4.37 0.84
C SER A 229 -16.07 -2.91 0.56
N TYR A 230 -15.01 -2.71 -0.23
CA TYR A 230 -14.61 -1.38 -0.66
C TYR A 230 -15.59 -0.77 -1.67
N GLN A 231 -16.08 -1.55 -2.64
CA GLN A 231 -17.12 -1.09 -3.58
C GLN A 231 -18.37 -0.59 -2.87
N LYS A 232 -18.90 -1.39 -1.92
CA LYS A 232 -20.04 -0.99 -1.07
C LYS A 232 -19.77 0.30 -0.28
N THR A 233 -18.52 0.52 0.13
CA THR A 233 -18.12 1.76 0.82
C THR A 233 -18.26 2.97 -0.08
N LEU A 234 -17.88 2.84 -1.35
CA LEU A 234 -17.94 3.93 -2.34
C LEU A 234 -19.38 4.23 -2.77
N GLU A 235 -20.22 3.20 -2.93
CA GLU A 235 -21.64 3.36 -3.27
C GLU A 235 -22.40 4.16 -2.19
N ASN A 236 -22.11 3.88 -0.93
CA ASN A 236 -22.71 4.58 0.22
C ASN A 236 -22.17 6.01 0.42
N ASP A 237 -21.08 6.39 -0.24
CA ASP A 237 -20.56 7.78 -0.25
C ASP A 237 -21.46 8.71 -1.09
N HIS A 238 -22.19 8.15 -2.07
CA HIS A 238 -23.10 8.89 -2.94
C HIS A 238 -24.53 9.01 -2.41
N ALA A 239 -24.92 8.17 -1.45
CA ALA A 239 -26.27 8.17 -0.86
C ALA A 239 -26.46 9.18 0.29
N GLY A 240 -25.39 9.81 0.76
CA GLY A 240 -25.38 10.73 1.90
C GLY A 240 -25.29 12.23 1.56
N ASN A 241 -25.46 12.61 0.28
CA ASN A 241 -25.47 13.99 -0.20
C ASN A 241 -26.85 14.41 -0.70
#